data_AF-A0AA36PA03-F1
#
_entry.id   AF-A0AA36PA03-F1
#
_cell.length_a   1.000
_cell.length_b   1.000
_cell.length_c   1.000
_cell.angle_alpha   90.00
_cell.angle_beta   90.00
_cell.angle_gamma   90.00
#
_symmetry.space_group_name_H-M   'P 1'
#
loop_
_entity.id
_entity.type
_entity.pdbx_description
1 polymer ?
#
loop_
_entity_poly.entity_id
_entity_poly.type
_entity_poly.pdbx_seq_one_letter_code
_entity_poly.pdbx_strand_id
1 'polypeptide(L)'
;MNENSTLNALICRHARNLLLAQGWPEETDVDQRNPNYPGWISIYVRLDAPRLATLLINRHGGVLPPLLASAIQRLTGTGAELVLSGSQWQSLPVLPADGTQVSFPYAGEWLTEDEIRAVLDAVHDAVRSICYQVAEDARRIRAALTTTGQTLLTRQTRRFRLVVKESDHPCWLDEDDENLPVVLDAIVNRGARFSSVEMYLVSECIEHILSSGLACDVLRIPDEPPRRWFDRGVLREVVREARTEIRSMADALAKIRK
;
A
#
# COMPACT_ATOMS: atom_id res chain seq x y z
N MET A 1 -0.49 18.77 -0.04
CA MET A 1 0.63 17.84 0.22
C MET A 1 -0.02 16.58 0.74
N ASN A 2 0.00 15.50 -0.06
CA ASN A 2 -0.87 14.34 0.14
C ASN A 2 -0.44 13.52 1.36
N GLU A 3 -1.21 13.58 2.44
CA GLU A 3 -1.07 12.74 3.65
C GLU A 3 -1.26 11.23 3.40
N ASN A 4 -1.23 10.75 2.14
CA ASN A 4 -1.55 9.37 1.79
C ASN A 4 -0.79 8.80 0.58
N SER A 5 0.33 9.38 0.12
CA SER A 5 1.06 8.85 -1.06
C SER A 5 1.53 7.41 -0.87
N THR A 6 2.16 7.10 0.27
CA THR A 6 2.67 5.75 0.59
C THR A 6 1.55 4.72 0.73
N LEU A 7 0.48 5.05 1.44
CA LEU A 7 -0.67 4.17 1.58
C LEU A 7 -1.31 3.89 0.22
N ASN A 8 -1.48 4.94 -0.60
CA ASN A 8 -2.03 4.84 -1.95
C ASN A 8 -1.16 3.97 -2.85
N ALA A 9 0.15 4.22 -2.89
CA ALA A 9 1.08 3.48 -3.72
C ALA A 9 1.10 1.98 -3.38
N LEU A 10 1.10 1.64 -2.09
CA LEU A 10 1.04 0.25 -1.62
C LEU A 10 -0.28 -0.42 -2.02
N ILE A 11 -1.42 0.26 -1.88
CA ILE A 11 -2.73 -0.29 -2.22
C ILE A 11 -2.88 -0.47 -3.74
N CYS A 12 -2.52 0.52 -4.55
CA CYS A 12 -2.57 0.44 -6.01
C CYS A 12 -1.66 -0.69 -6.52
N ARG A 13 -0.43 -0.79 -5.99
CA ARG A 13 0.49 -1.89 -6.34
C ARG A 13 -0.07 -3.25 -5.93
N HIS A 14 -0.65 -3.36 -4.74
CA HIS A 14 -1.29 -4.60 -4.27
C HIS A 14 -2.44 -5.03 -5.18
N ALA A 15 -3.32 -4.10 -5.53
CA ALA A 15 -4.42 -4.35 -6.44
C ALA A 15 -3.94 -4.83 -7.82
N ARG A 16 -2.92 -4.18 -8.40
CA ARG A 16 -2.30 -4.59 -9.67
C ARG A 16 -1.70 -6.00 -9.58
N ASN A 17 -1.02 -6.33 -8.48
CA ASN A 17 -0.49 -7.68 -8.26
C ASN A 17 -1.60 -8.74 -8.18
N LEU A 18 -2.72 -8.45 -7.51
CA LEU A 18 -3.87 -9.35 -7.44
C LEU A 18 -4.56 -9.53 -8.80
N LEU A 19 -4.70 -8.44 -9.58
CA LEU A 19 -5.23 -8.46 -10.93
C LEU A 19 -4.36 -9.36 -11.83
N LEU A 20 -3.05 -9.14 -11.85
CA LEU A 20 -2.10 -9.95 -12.60
C LEU A 20 -2.17 -11.43 -12.21
N ALA A 21 -2.20 -11.74 -10.91
CA ALA A 21 -2.31 -13.10 -10.41
C ALA A 21 -3.61 -13.81 -10.82
N GLN A 22 -4.68 -13.04 -11.08
CA GLN A 22 -5.97 -13.56 -11.56
C GLN A 22 -6.09 -13.52 -13.10
N GLY A 23 -5.01 -13.19 -13.80
CA GLY A 23 -4.94 -13.23 -15.27
C GLY A 23 -5.53 -12.00 -15.97
N TRP A 24 -5.65 -10.88 -15.27
CA TRP A 24 -5.97 -9.60 -15.89
C TRP A 24 -4.78 -9.08 -16.71
N PRO A 25 -5.01 -8.28 -17.77
CA PRO A 25 -3.94 -7.67 -18.56
C PRO A 25 -3.01 -6.78 -17.73
N GLU A 26 -1.74 -6.69 -18.11
CA GLU A 26 -0.72 -5.91 -17.39
C GLU A 26 -0.98 -4.41 -17.42
N GLU A 27 -1.59 -3.92 -18.51
CA GLU A 27 -2.02 -2.53 -18.66
C GLU A 27 -3.29 -2.17 -17.87
N THR A 28 -3.83 -3.10 -17.06
CA THR A 28 -4.98 -2.81 -16.21
C THR A 28 -4.60 -1.74 -15.19
N ASP A 29 -5.24 -0.58 -15.30
CA ASP A 29 -4.98 0.52 -14.40
C ASP A 29 -5.91 0.49 -13.18
N VAL A 30 -5.40 1.01 -12.08
CA VAL A 30 -6.07 1.04 -10.78
C VAL A 30 -5.91 2.42 -10.18
N ASP A 31 -7.02 2.98 -9.72
CA ASP A 31 -7.07 4.27 -9.03
C ASP A 31 -7.80 4.11 -7.70
N GLN A 32 -7.28 4.75 -6.65
CA GLN A 32 -7.98 4.90 -5.37
C GLN A 32 -8.35 6.37 -5.18
N ARG A 33 -9.56 6.71 -5.61
CA ARG A 33 -10.02 8.11 -5.69
C ARG A 33 -10.20 8.79 -4.35
N ASN A 34 -10.55 8.05 -3.29
CA ASN A 34 -10.87 8.64 -2.00
C ASN A 34 -9.92 8.17 -0.89
N PRO A 35 -9.03 9.04 -0.39
CA PRO A 35 -8.09 8.69 0.68
C PRO A 35 -8.79 8.31 2.00
N ASN A 36 -10.03 8.74 2.23
CA ASN A 36 -10.78 8.39 3.44
C ASN A 36 -11.30 6.94 3.44
N TYR A 37 -11.29 6.27 2.29
CA TYR A 37 -11.69 4.88 2.15
C TYR A 37 -10.56 4.05 1.51
N PRO A 38 -9.47 3.76 2.25
CA PRO A 38 -8.37 2.97 1.72
C PRO A 38 -8.83 1.60 1.24
N GLY A 39 -8.37 1.21 0.05
CA GLY A 39 -8.69 -0.04 -0.62
C GLY A 39 -9.94 0.01 -1.49
N TRP A 40 -10.64 1.14 -1.54
CA TRP A 40 -11.76 1.33 -2.44
C TRP A 40 -11.23 1.83 -3.79
N ILE A 41 -11.10 0.88 -4.70
CA ILE A 41 -10.42 1.07 -5.98
C ILE A 41 -11.41 1.09 -7.15
N SER A 42 -11.03 1.82 -8.18
CA SER A 42 -11.61 1.75 -9.52
C SER A 42 -10.64 1.02 -10.44
N ILE A 43 -11.15 0.07 -11.22
CA ILE A 43 -10.38 -0.69 -12.21
C ILE A 43 -10.69 -0.14 -13.60
N TYR A 44 -9.65 0.08 -14.40
CA TYR A 44 -9.79 0.55 -15.78
C TYR A 44 -9.07 -0.41 -16.71
N VAL A 45 -9.83 -1.01 -17.61
CA VAL A 45 -9.28 -1.90 -18.64
C VAL A 45 -10.24 -2.02 -19.80
N ARG A 46 -9.67 -2.26 -20.98
CA ARG A 46 -10.40 -2.68 -22.16
C ARG A 46 -10.00 -4.12 -22.48
N LEU A 47 -11.00 -4.99 -22.51
CA LEU A 47 -10.85 -6.40 -22.80
C LEU A 47 -11.42 -6.67 -24.17
N ASP A 48 -10.56 -7.02 -25.12
CA ASP A 48 -10.98 -7.63 -26.37
C ASP A 48 -11.48 -9.07 -26.10
N ALA A 49 -12.10 -9.69 -27.10
CA ALA A 49 -12.61 -11.06 -26.98
C ALA A 49 -11.56 -12.08 -26.48
N PRO A 50 -10.31 -12.12 -26.99
CA PRO A 50 -9.27 -13.02 -26.48
C PRO A 50 -8.91 -12.80 -25.00
N ARG A 51 -8.77 -11.54 -24.57
CA ARG A 51 -8.43 -11.22 -23.18
C ARG A 51 -9.59 -11.52 -22.23
N LEU A 52 -10.83 -11.22 -22.66
CA LEU A 52 -12.03 -11.58 -21.91
C LEU A 52 -12.14 -13.11 -21.75
N ALA A 53 -11.89 -13.87 -22.82
CA ALA A 53 -11.88 -15.32 -22.75
C ALA A 53 -10.82 -15.85 -21.77
N THR A 54 -9.60 -15.33 -21.85
CA THR A 54 -8.50 -15.69 -20.95
C THR A 54 -8.86 -15.44 -19.48
N LEU A 55 -9.42 -14.27 -19.18
CA LEU A 55 -9.86 -13.90 -17.83
C LEU A 55 -10.91 -14.88 -17.29
N LEU A 56 -11.95 -15.17 -18.08
CA LEU A 56 -13.03 -16.07 -17.69
C LEU A 56 -12.53 -17.52 -17.49
N ILE A 57 -11.65 -18.01 -18.37
CA ILE A 57 -11.04 -19.35 -18.26
C ILE A 57 -10.23 -19.46 -16.97
N ASN A 58 -9.35 -18.49 -16.71
CA ASN A 58 -8.50 -18.47 -15.51
C ASN A 58 -9.35 -18.43 -14.23
N ARG A 59 -10.39 -17.59 -14.23
CA ARG A 59 -11.31 -17.46 -13.09
C ARG A 59 -12.04 -18.77 -12.76
N HIS A 60 -12.34 -19.57 -13.77
CA HIS A 60 -13.07 -20.83 -13.62
C HIS A 60 -12.16 -22.07 -13.57
N GLY A 61 -10.85 -21.89 -13.35
CA GLY A 61 -9.90 -23.01 -13.22
C GLY A 61 -9.82 -23.88 -14.47
N GLY A 62 -10.09 -23.31 -15.66
CA GLY A 62 -10.08 -24.01 -16.93
C GLY A 62 -11.40 -24.66 -17.34
N VAL A 63 -12.40 -24.76 -16.45
CA VAL A 63 -13.70 -25.41 -16.76
C VAL A 63 -14.82 -24.40 -16.72
N LEU A 64 -15.25 -23.95 -17.90
CA LEU A 64 -16.28 -22.93 -18.03
C LEU A 64 -17.70 -23.52 -17.93
N PRO A 65 -18.62 -22.82 -17.25
CA PRO A 65 -20.05 -23.05 -17.37
C PRO A 65 -20.52 -23.03 -18.84
N PRO A 66 -21.54 -23.82 -19.21
CA PRO A 66 -21.95 -23.95 -20.61
C PRO A 66 -22.26 -22.63 -21.32
N LEU A 67 -22.93 -21.69 -20.64
CA LEU A 67 -23.24 -20.37 -21.19
C LEU A 67 -21.99 -19.54 -21.46
N LEU A 68 -21.00 -19.57 -20.56
CA LEU A 68 -19.73 -18.86 -20.74
C LEU A 68 -18.88 -19.50 -21.83
N ALA A 69 -18.88 -20.84 -21.93
CA ALA A 69 -18.20 -21.55 -23.00
C ALA A 69 -18.79 -21.20 -24.37
N SER A 70 -20.12 -21.19 -24.49
CA SER A 70 -20.83 -20.76 -25.71
C SER A 70 -20.52 -19.30 -26.06
N ALA A 71 -20.56 -18.41 -25.06
CA ALA A 71 -20.26 -17.00 -25.25
C ALA A 71 -18.84 -16.78 -25.77
N ILE A 72 -17.83 -17.40 -25.16
CA ILE A 72 -16.43 -17.29 -25.61
C ILE A 72 -16.25 -17.82 -27.03
N GLN A 73 -16.89 -18.95 -27.36
CA GLN A 73 -16.84 -19.50 -28.71
C GLN A 73 -17.39 -18.51 -29.75
N ARG A 74 -18.49 -17.81 -29.44
CA ARG A 74 -19.11 -16.82 -30.33
C ARG A 74 -18.33 -15.52 -30.44
N LEU A 75 -17.67 -15.11 -29.37
CA LEU A 75 -16.79 -13.93 -29.37
C LEU A 75 -15.46 -14.18 -30.10
N THR A 76 -15.09 -15.44 -30.34
CA THR A 76 -13.82 -15.77 -30.98
C THR A 76 -13.78 -15.20 -32.41
N GLY A 77 -12.81 -14.31 -32.66
CA GLY A 77 -12.64 -13.65 -33.97
C GLY A 77 -13.54 -12.44 -34.21
N THR A 78 -14.29 -11.98 -33.21
CA THR A 78 -15.09 -10.76 -33.29
C THR A 78 -14.32 -9.54 -32.80
N GLY A 79 -14.83 -8.34 -33.11
CA GLY A 79 -14.33 -7.06 -32.60
C GLY A 79 -14.98 -6.63 -31.28
N ALA A 80 -15.58 -7.56 -30.53
CA ALA A 80 -16.27 -7.25 -29.30
C ALA A 80 -15.29 -6.76 -28.22
N GLU A 81 -15.65 -5.67 -27.54
CA GLU A 81 -14.87 -5.10 -26.45
C GLU A 81 -15.73 -4.94 -25.20
N LEU A 82 -15.18 -5.34 -24.06
CA LEU A 82 -15.74 -5.08 -22.74
C LEU A 82 -14.86 -4.05 -22.02
N VAL A 83 -15.49 -3.00 -21.49
CA VAL A 83 -14.79 -1.85 -20.92
C VAL A 83 -15.14 -1.70 -19.45
N LEU A 84 -14.10 -1.68 -18.61
CA LEU A 84 -14.20 -1.29 -17.20
C LEU A 84 -13.75 0.15 -17.06
N SER A 85 -14.51 0.95 -16.32
CA SER A 85 -14.16 2.33 -16.02
C SER A 85 -14.63 2.76 -14.63
N GLY A 86 -13.94 3.72 -14.03
CA GLY A 86 -14.29 4.23 -12.71
C GLY A 86 -15.57 5.04 -12.71
N SER A 87 -16.51 4.73 -11.80
CA SER A 87 -17.83 5.38 -11.73
C SER A 87 -17.73 6.88 -11.46
N GLN A 88 -18.19 7.74 -12.37
CA GLN A 88 -18.16 9.21 -12.18
C GLN A 88 -19.34 9.75 -11.34
N TRP A 89 -20.33 8.90 -11.07
CA TRP A 89 -21.66 9.33 -10.59
C TRP A 89 -21.95 9.04 -9.11
N GLN A 90 -21.08 8.30 -8.41
CA GLN A 90 -21.23 8.10 -6.98
C GLN A 90 -20.33 9.06 -6.21
N SER A 91 -20.95 9.97 -5.48
CA SER A 91 -20.27 10.88 -4.56
C SER A 91 -19.60 10.14 -3.41
N LEU A 92 -20.13 8.97 -3.02
CA LEU A 92 -19.55 8.03 -2.07
C LEU A 92 -19.95 6.59 -2.46
N PRO A 93 -19.01 5.73 -2.90
CA PRO A 93 -19.24 4.28 -2.98
C PRO A 93 -19.88 3.72 -1.68
N VAL A 94 -20.73 2.70 -1.78
CA VAL A 94 -21.35 2.04 -0.63
C VAL A 94 -20.60 0.74 -0.32
N LEU A 95 -20.19 0.03 -1.36
CA LEU A 95 -19.38 -1.17 -1.34
C LEU A 95 -18.05 -0.94 -2.08
N PRO A 96 -16.98 -1.70 -1.75
CA PRO A 96 -15.67 -1.55 -2.40
C PRO A 96 -15.68 -1.65 -3.93
N ALA A 97 -16.64 -2.41 -4.50
CA ALA A 97 -16.73 -2.64 -5.94
C ALA A 97 -17.53 -1.58 -6.69
N ASP A 98 -18.28 -0.72 -5.99
CA ASP A 98 -19.19 0.25 -6.63
C ASP A 98 -18.44 1.31 -7.45
N GLY A 99 -17.15 1.47 -7.16
CA GLY A 99 -16.25 2.35 -7.89
C GLY A 99 -15.96 1.93 -9.33
N THR A 100 -16.37 0.74 -9.77
CA THR A 100 -16.08 0.21 -11.12
C THR A 100 -17.36 -0.10 -11.89
N GLN A 101 -17.50 0.52 -13.06
CA GLN A 101 -18.58 0.27 -14.02
C GLN A 101 -18.10 -0.69 -15.10
N VAL A 102 -18.97 -1.62 -15.49
CA VAL A 102 -18.74 -2.57 -16.58
C VAL A 102 -19.68 -2.22 -17.73
N SER A 103 -19.12 -2.01 -18.91
CA SER A 103 -19.87 -1.75 -20.13
C SER A 103 -19.50 -2.79 -21.17
N PHE A 104 -20.49 -3.36 -21.85
CA PHE A 104 -20.28 -4.30 -22.96
C PHE A 104 -21.03 -3.81 -24.21
N PRO A 105 -20.49 -2.78 -24.91
CA PRO A 105 -21.16 -2.17 -26.04
C PRO A 105 -21.41 -3.19 -27.16
N TYR A 106 -22.59 -3.09 -27.80
CA TYR A 106 -22.97 -3.90 -28.94
C TYR A 106 -22.95 -5.42 -28.69
N ALA A 107 -22.91 -5.88 -27.44
CA ALA A 107 -22.81 -7.31 -27.10
C ALA A 107 -23.90 -8.17 -27.77
N GLY A 108 -25.09 -7.61 -27.97
CA GLY A 108 -26.21 -8.26 -28.66
C GLY A 108 -25.98 -8.57 -30.15
N GLU A 109 -24.93 -8.01 -30.77
CA GLU A 109 -24.52 -8.40 -32.13
C GLU A 109 -23.89 -9.80 -32.18
N TRP A 110 -23.33 -10.27 -31.06
CA TRP A 110 -22.57 -11.52 -31.00
C TRP A 110 -23.16 -12.56 -30.05
N LEU A 111 -23.86 -12.13 -29.00
CA LEU A 111 -24.31 -12.96 -27.89
C LEU A 111 -25.83 -12.91 -27.68
N THR A 112 -26.39 -13.98 -27.12
CA THR A 112 -27.77 -13.94 -26.60
C THR A 112 -27.85 -13.15 -25.29
N GLU A 113 -29.05 -12.76 -24.88
CA GLU A 113 -29.26 -12.07 -23.60
C GLU A 113 -28.74 -12.87 -22.40
N ASP A 114 -28.94 -14.20 -22.40
CA ASP A 114 -28.45 -15.08 -21.32
C ASP A 114 -26.93 -15.20 -21.31
N GLU A 115 -26.29 -15.22 -22.48
CA GLU A 115 -24.84 -15.20 -22.62
C GLU A 115 -24.24 -13.87 -22.14
N ILE A 116 -24.86 -12.74 -22.53
CA ILE A 116 -24.45 -11.40 -22.07
C ILE A 116 -24.56 -11.31 -20.55
N ARG A 117 -25.68 -11.74 -19.98
CA ARG A 117 -25.89 -11.75 -18.53
C ARG A 117 -24.84 -12.60 -17.82
N ALA A 118 -24.58 -13.82 -18.32
CA ALA A 118 -23.57 -14.70 -17.75
C ALA A 118 -22.16 -14.07 -17.78
N VAL A 119 -21.76 -13.43 -18.89
CA VAL A 119 -20.46 -12.77 -19.01
C VAL A 119 -20.36 -11.58 -18.06
N LEU A 120 -21.38 -10.71 -18.02
CA LEU A 120 -21.40 -9.56 -17.13
C LEU A 120 -21.38 -9.98 -15.66
N ASP A 121 -22.15 -10.99 -15.27
CA ASP A 121 -22.17 -11.53 -13.91
C ASP A 121 -20.78 -12.06 -13.52
N ALA A 122 -20.13 -12.83 -14.40
CA ALA A 122 -18.79 -13.36 -14.15
C ALA A 122 -17.73 -12.25 -14.00
N VAL A 123 -17.79 -11.21 -14.83
CA VAL A 123 -16.88 -10.05 -14.73
C VAL A 123 -17.16 -9.24 -13.47
N HIS A 124 -18.43 -8.98 -13.15
CA HIS A 124 -18.80 -8.31 -11.90
C HIS A 124 -18.35 -9.08 -10.67
N ASP A 125 -18.46 -10.40 -10.68
CA ASP A 125 -17.98 -11.26 -9.60
C ASP A 125 -16.46 -11.23 -9.47
N ALA A 126 -15.72 -11.20 -10.59
CA ALA A 126 -14.26 -11.05 -10.59
C ALA A 126 -13.83 -9.69 -10.01
N VAL A 127 -14.42 -8.59 -10.48
CA VAL A 127 -14.19 -7.23 -9.95
C VAL A 127 -14.51 -7.18 -8.46
N ARG A 128 -15.68 -7.71 -8.06
CA ARG A 128 -16.13 -7.72 -6.66
C ARG A 128 -15.14 -8.48 -5.77
N SER A 129 -14.70 -9.66 -6.21
CA SER A 129 -13.72 -10.48 -5.49
C SER A 129 -12.43 -9.71 -5.21
N ILE A 130 -11.88 -9.03 -6.23
CA ILE A 130 -10.65 -8.24 -6.11
C ILE A 130 -10.85 -7.03 -5.20
N CYS A 131 -11.91 -6.24 -5.43
CA CYS A 131 -12.18 -5.05 -4.64
C CYS A 131 -12.36 -5.37 -3.15
N TYR A 132 -13.03 -6.48 -2.79
CA TYR A 132 -13.15 -6.88 -1.39
C TYR A 132 -11.81 -7.31 -0.78
N GLN A 133 -11.02 -8.09 -1.51
CA GLN A 133 -9.70 -8.51 -1.05
C GLN A 133 -8.78 -7.30 -0.83
N VAL A 134 -8.75 -6.36 -1.78
CA VAL A 134 -7.98 -5.11 -1.66
C VAL A 134 -8.48 -4.27 -0.48
N ALA A 135 -9.80 -4.15 -0.26
CA ALA A 135 -10.34 -3.42 0.89
C ALA A 135 -10.03 -4.07 2.24
N GLU A 136 -9.91 -5.40 2.30
CA GLU A 136 -9.46 -6.11 3.48
C GLU A 136 -7.96 -5.90 3.73
N ASP A 137 -7.13 -6.11 2.71
CA ASP A 137 -5.69 -5.98 2.81
C ASP A 137 -5.26 -4.52 3.04
N ALA A 138 -6.01 -3.54 2.52
CA ALA A 138 -5.78 -2.12 2.77
C ALA A 138 -5.87 -1.78 4.27
N ARG A 139 -6.71 -2.48 5.04
CA ARG A 139 -6.75 -2.31 6.51
C ARG A 139 -5.44 -2.79 7.15
N ARG A 140 -4.88 -3.91 6.68
CA ARG A 140 -3.58 -4.43 7.12
C ARG A 140 -2.44 -3.47 6.73
N ILE A 141 -2.44 -2.98 5.49
CA ILE A 141 -1.44 -2.01 5.00
C ILE A 141 -1.52 -0.73 5.84
N ARG A 142 -2.71 -0.15 6.02
CA ARG A 142 -2.90 1.03 6.86
C ARG A 142 -2.43 0.80 8.30
N ALA A 143 -2.76 -0.35 8.88
CA ALA A 143 -2.30 -0.70 10.22
C ALA A 143 -0.76 -0.79 10.29
N ALA A 144 -0.09 -1.30 9.27
CA ALA A 144 1.38 -1.36 9.23
C ALA A 144 2.04 0.04 9.17
N LEU A 145 1.37 1.02 8.56
CA LEU A 145 1.81 2.42 8.47
C LEU A 145 1.43 3.27 9.68
N THR A 146 0.39 2.89 10.41
CA THR A 146 -0.11 3.67 11.55
C THR A 146 0.82 3.50 12.75
N THR A 147 1.55 4.56 13.05
CA THR A 147 2.30 4.77 14.30
C THR A 147 1.42 4.59 15.54
N THR A 148 2.00 4.02 16.58
CA THR A 148 1.40 3.89 17.92
C THR A 148 2.15 4.71 18.97
N GLY A 149 3.20 5.45 18.55
CA GLY A 149 4.13 6.13 19.47
C GLY A 149 4.94 5.18 20.35
N GLN A 150 4.99 3.88 20.02
CA GLN A 150 5.65 2.86 20.82
C GLN A 150 7.15 3.13 20.95
N THR A 151 7.71 2.86 22.14
CA THR A 151 9.17 2.81 22.33
C THR A 151 9.71 1.48 21.81
N LEU A 152 10.57 1.55 20.80
CA LEU A 152 11.10 0.40 20.07
C LEU A 152 12.42 -0.11 20.64
N LEU A 153 13.25 0.80 21.14
CA LEU A 153 14.55 0.48 21.72
C LEU A 153 14.84 1.46 22.84
N THR A 154 15.40 0.96 23.94
CA THR A 154 16.07 1.79 24.94
C THR A 154 17.44 1.20 25.25
N ARG A 155 18.46 2.06 25.25
CA ARG A 155 19.83 1.72 25.66
C ARG A 155 20.34 2.77 26.62
N GLN A 156 20.71 2.34 27.80
CA GLN A 156 21.18 3.22 28.88
C GLN A 156 22.65 2.95 29.15
N THR A 157 23.38 4.04 29.34
CA THR A 157 24.75 4.07 29.88
C THR A 157 24.71 4.85 31.19
N ARG A 158 25.85 4.96 31.88
CA ARG A 158 25.92 5.70 33.15
C ARG A 158 25.42 7.15 33.07
N ARG A 159 25.58 7.82 31.93
CA ARG A 159 25.31 9.26 31.78
C ARG A 159 24.27 9.60 30.73
N PHE A 160 23.95 8.65 29.86
CA PHE A 160 23.10 8.88 28.71
C PHE A 160 22.16 7.72 28.47
N ARG A 161 20.97 8.03 27.97
CA ARG A 161 19.99 7.06 27.50
C ARG A 161 19.57 7.40 26.08
N LEU A 162 19.75 6.43 25.20
CA LEU A 162 19.20 6.44 23.85
C LEU A 162 17.80 5.83 23.91
N VAL A 163 16.80 6.61 23.51
CA VAL A 163 15.42 6.17 23.38
C VAL A 163 15.04 6.26 21.92
N VAL A 164 14.44 5.21 21.38
CA VAL A 164 14.02 5.14 19.98
C VAL A 164 12.53 4.85 19.97
N LYS A 165 11.74 5.69 19.29
CA LYS A 165 10.28 5.60 19.28
C LYS A 165 9.74 5.66 17.86
N GLU A 166 8.57 5.05 17.65
CA GLU A 166 7.79 5.34 16.45
C GLU A 166 7.46 6.84 16.40
N SER A 167 7.49 7.38 15.19
CA SER A 167 7.25 8.79 14.94
C SER A 167 6.11 8.94 13.93
N ASP A 168 5.34 10.01 14.08
CA ASP A 168 4.17 10.29 13.23
C ASP A 168 4.56 10.98 11.92
N HIS A 169 5.86 11.16 11.68
CA HIS A 169 6.36 11.66 10.41
C HIS A 169 5.98 10.69 9.27
N PRO A 170 5.49 11.21 8.13
CA PRO A 170 5.07 10.39 7.02
C PRO A 170 6.26 9.65 6.40
N CYS A 171 5.98 8.45 5.90
CA CYS A 171 6.88 7.73 5.00
C CYS A 171 6.73 8.24 3.56
N TRP A 172 7.81 8.17 2.80
CA TRP A 172 7.93 8.67 1.43
C TRP A 172 8.20 7.51 0.48
N LEU A 173 7.14 6.76 0.17
CA LEU A 173 7.14 5.71 -0.84
C LEU A 173 6.10 6.09 -1.89
N ASP A 174 6.48 6.17 -3.15
CA ASP A 174 5.56 6.42 -4.26
C ASP A 174 5.40 5.17 -5.14
N GLU A 175 4.63 5.29 -6.23
CA GLU A 175 4.32 4.15 -7.11
C GLU A 175 5.52 3.65 -7.92
N ASP A 176 6.53 4.51 -8.10
CA ASP A 176 7.72 4.30 -8.92
C ASP A 176 8.94 3.87 -8.09
N ASP A 177 8.85 3.90 -6.76
CA ASP A 177 9.93 3.47 -5.86
C ASP A 177 10.26 1.98 -6.03
N GLU A 178 11.55 1.69 -6.27
CA GLU A 178 12.06 0.32 -6.47
C GLU A 178 11.85 -0.60 -5.25
N ASN A 179 11.72 -0.03 -4.04
CA ASN A 179 11.50 -0.77 -2.80
C ASN A 179 10.02 -1.09 -2.56
N LEU A 180 9.09 -0.47 -3.30
CA LEU A 180 7.65 -0.64 -3.12
C LEU A 180 7.23 -2.13 -3.10
N PRO A 181 7.70 -3.01 -4.03
CA PRO A 181 7.35 -4.41 -4.00
C PRO A 181 7.86 -5.14 -2.75
N VAL A 182 9.06 -4.82 -2.29
CA VAL A 182 9.71 -5.46 -1.12
C VAL A 182 9.00 -5.04 0.17
N VAL A 183 8.66 -3.75 0.31
CA VAL A 183 7.90 -3.23 1.45
C VAL A 183 6.51 -3.83 1.48
N LEU A 184 5.83 -3.88 0.32
CA LEU A 184 4.49 -4.46 0.22
C LEU A 184 4.47 -5.93 0.62
N ASP A 185 5.40 -6.74 0.09
CA ASP A 185 5.52 -8.16 0.46
C ASP A 185 5.74 -8.33 1.97
N ALA A 186 6.66 -7.54 2.55
CA ALA A 186 6.94 -7.61 3.97
C ALA A 186 5.72 -7.26 4.83
N ILE A 187 4.92 -6.27 4.41
CA ILE A 187 3.70 -5.88 5.11
C ILE A 187 2.62 -6.97 5.00
N VAL A 188 2.30 -7.37 3.76
CA VAL A 188 1.16 -8.25 3.48
C VAL A 188 1.42 -9.68 3.96
N ASN A 189 2.64 -10.18 3.76
CA ASN A 189 2.98 -11.59 3.98
C ASN A 189 3.78 -11.85 5.26
N ARG A 190 4.48 -10.85 5.81
CA ARG A 190 5.40 -11.03 6.94
C ARG A 190 5.02 -10.21 8.18
N GLY A 191 3.90 -9.47 8.14
CA GLY A 191 3.44 -8.67 9.27
C GLY A 191 4.36 -7.51 9.63
N ALA A 192 5.14 -7.01 8.67
CA ALA A 192 6.06 -5.92 8.89
C ALA A 192 5.35 -4.60 9.21
N ARG A 193 6.05 -3.73 9.94
CA ARG A 193 5.69 -2.34 10.18
C ARG A 193 6.55 -1.47 9.29
N PHE A 194 5.99 -0.40 8.74
CA PHE A 194 6.73 0.55 7.92
C PHE A 194 6.37 1.95 8.40
N SER A 195 7.29 2.60 9.12
CA SER A 195 7.02 3.88 9.76
C SER A 195 8.31 4.67 9.93
N SER A 196 8.18 5.97 10.19
CA SER A 196 9.30 6.76 10.68
C SER A 196 9.62 6.42 12.13
N VAL A 197 10.89 6.61 12.50
CA VAL A 197 11.43 6.32 13.83
C VAL A 197 12.28 7.48 14.28
N GLU A 198 12.02 8.01 15.47
CA GLU A 198 12.80 9.09 16.06
C GLU A 198 13.69 8.57 17.19
N MET A 199 14.94 9.02 17.18
CA MET A 199 15.96 8.71 18.16
C MET A 199 16.20 9.92 19.04
N TYR A 200 16.18 9.74 20.35
CA TYR A 200 16.47 10.79 21.33
C TYR A 200 17.68 10.37 22.16
N LEU A 201 18.68 11.24 22.25
CA LEU A 201 19.77 11.07 23.20
C LEU A 201 19.52 11.96 24.42
N VAL A 202 19.26 11.32 25.55
CA VAL A 202 18.87 11.98 26.80
C VAL A 202 20.04 11.94 27.77
N SER A 203 20.30 13.05 28.45
CA SER A 203 21.20 13.12 29.60
C SER A 203 20.51 12.59 30.85
N GLU A 204 21.04 11.52 31.43
CA GLU A 204 20.47 10.89 32.63
C GLU A 204 20.59 11.77 33.88
N CYS A 205 21.57 12.68 33.91
CA CYS A 205 21.79 13.51 35.08
C CYS A 205 20.74 14.62 35.24
N ILE A 206 20.13 15.06 34.14
CA ILE A 206 19.26 16.24 34.10
C ILE A 206 17.96 16.00 33.33
N GLU A 207 17.71 14.76 32.89
CA GLU A 207 16.54 14.34 32.08
C GLU A 207 16.27 15.26 30.86
N HIS A 208 17.35 15.76 30.25
CA HIS A 208 17.29 16.67 29.12
C HIS A 208 17.62 15.95 27.81
N ILE A 209 16.80 16.16 26.78
CA ILE A 209 17.08 15.69 25.42
C ILE A 209 18.20 16.57 24.85
N LEU A 210 19.37 15.97 24.63
CA LEU A 210 20.55 16.65 24.09
C LEU A 210 20.49 16.81 22.57
N SER A 211 19.80 15.90 21.90
CA SER A 211 19.61 15.87 20.44
C SER A 211 18.54 14.84 20.07
N SER A 212 17.90 15.03 18.93
CA SER A 212 17.09 13.99 18.30
C SER A 212 17.43 13.80 16.83
N GLY A 213 16.99 12.70 16.24
CA GLY A 213 17.20 12.42 14.81
C GLY A 213 16.13 11.49 14.28
N LEU A 214 15.72 11.74 13.04
CA LEU A 214 14.64 11.02 12.38
C LEU A 214 15.22 10.06 11.33
N ALA A 215 14.78 8.81 11.37
CA ALA A 215 14.91 7.86 10.28
C ALA A 215 13.52 7.66 9.66
N CYS A 216 13.35 8.07 8.40
CA CYS A 216 12.14 7.81 7.63
C CYS A 216 12.18 6.38 7.03
N ASP A 217 11.03 5.90 6.58
CA ASP A 217 10.94 4.68 5.73
C ASP A 217 11.55 3.43 6.36
N VAL A 218 11.36 3.26 7.66
CA VAL A 218 11.95 2.16 8.42
C VAL A 218 11.05 0.93 8.36
N LEU A 219 11.45 -0.04 7.55
CA LEU A 219 10.84 -1.37 7.51
C LEU A 219 11.30 -2.22 8.70
N ARG A 220 10.35 -2.70 9.51
CA ARG A 220 10.58 -3.53 10.69
C ARG A 220 9.77 -4.82 10.57
N ILE A 221 10.45 -5.92 10.28
CA ILE A 221 9.84 -7.25 10.29
C ILE A 221 9.79 -7.76 11.75
N PRO A 222 8.70 -8.43 12.17
CA PRO A 222 8.62 -9.06 13.49
C PRO A 222 9.81 -9.98 13.77
N ASP A 223 10.22 -10.05 15.04
CA ASP A 223 11.33 -10.87 15.55
C ASP A 223 12.73 -10.54 14.97
N GLU A 224 12.84 -9.57 14.05
CA GLU A 224 14.15 -9.12 13.60
C GLU A 224 14.84 -8.23 14.64
N PRO A 225 16.13 -8.47 14.88
CA PRO A 225 16.87 -7.70 15.88
C PRO A 225 17.08 -6.25 15.41
N PRO A 226 17.14 -5.26 16.33
CA PRO A 226 17.26 -3.85 15.97
C PRO A 226 18.34 -3.51 14.95
N ARG A 227 19.46 -4.24 14.95
CA ARG A 227 20.55 -4.07 13.97
C ARG A 227 20.14 -4.22 12.49
N ARG A 228 18.97 -4.77 12.19
CA ARG A 228 18.43 -4.94 10.82
C ARG A 228 17.78 -3.67 10.28
N TRP A 229 17.17 -2.86 11.14
CA TRP A 229 16.41 -1.67 10.76
C TRP A 229 16.96 -0.37 11.36
N PHE A 230 17.83 -0.47 12.38
CA PHE A 230 18.36 0.69 13.10
C PHE A 230 19.41 1.44 12.28
N ASP A 231 19.11 2.70 11.93
CA ASP A 231 20.01 3.55 11.17
C ASP A 231 21.19 4.06 12.01
N ARG A 232 22.40 3.56 11.69
CA ARG A 232 23.65 3.98 12.35
C ARG A 232 24.16 5.33 11.87
N GLY A 233 23.79 5.77 10.67
CA GLY A 233 24.07 7.11 10.16
C GLY A 233 23.34 8.15 10.98
N VAL A 234 22.02 8.00 11.16
CA VAL A 234 21.21 8.87 12.01
C VAL A 234 21.75 8.89 13.44
N LEU A 235 22.08 7.73 14.02
CA LEU A 235 22.68 7.69 15.37
C LEU A 235 23.99 8.50 15.46
N ARG A 236 24.85 8.44 14.44
CA ARG A 236 26.12 9.20 14.44
C ARG A 236 25.85 10.70 14.44
N GLU A 237 24.87 11.16 13.67
CA GLU A 237 24.47 12.56 13.65
C GLU A 237 23.89 13.01 14.99
N VAL A 238 22.96 12.25 15.56
CA VAL A 238 22.43 12.49 16.92
C VAL A 238 23.56 12.62 17.94
N VAL A 239 24.52 11.69 17.95
CA VAL A 239 25.67 11.75 18.86
C VAL A 239 26.57 12.97 18.58
N ARG A 240 26.73 13.35 17.31
CA ARG A 240 27.53 14.52 16.92
C ARG A 240 26.88 15.81 17.43
N GLU A 241 25.58 15.95 17.24
CA GLU A 241 24.80 17.11 17.70
C GLU A 241 24.78 17.21 19.22
N ALA A 242 24.52 16.11 19.92
CA ALA A 242 24.58 16.10 21.39
C ALA A 242 25.94 16.53 21.94
N ARG A 243 27.06 16.17 21.27
CA ARG A 243 28.40 16.63 21.67
C ARG A 243 28.55 18.14 21.52
N THR A 244 27.97 18.71 20.47
CA THR A 244 27.94 20.16 20.26
C THR A 244 27.12 20.84 21.35
N GLU A 245 25.95 20.29 21.68
CA GLU A 245 25.08 20.82 22.74
C GLU A 245 25.76 20.78 24.11
N ILE A 246 26.37 19.65 24.49
CA ILE A 246 27.11 19.53 25.75
C ILE A 246 28.23 20.58 25.85
N ARG A 247 28.97 20.83 24.75
CA ARG A 247 30.02 21.86 24.74
C ARG A 247 29.43 23.25 24.91
N SER A 248 28.35 23.55 24.20
CA SER A 248 27.62 24.82 24.31
C SER A 248 27.19 25.09 25.76
N MET A 249 26.56 24.10 26.41
CA MET A 249 26.15 24.19 27.81
C MET A 249 27.35 24.38 28.75
N ALA A 250 28.45 23.66 28.53
CA ALA A 250 29.67 23.80 29.33
C ALA A 250 30.28 25.21 29.22
N ASP A 251 30.32 25.76 28.01
CA ASP A 251 30.83 27.11 27.74
C ASP A 251 29.93 28.19 28.36
N ALA A 252 28.61 28.01 28.31
CA ALA A 252 27.65 28.90 28.97
C ALA A 252 27.84 28.90 30.50
N LEU A 253 27.99 27.73 31.12
CA LEU A 253 28.25 27.61 32.55
C LEU A 253 29.60 28.22 32.95
N ALA A 254 30.63 28.10 32.10
CA ALA A 254 31.93 28.72 32.36
C ALA A 254 31.86 30.26 32.37
N LYS A 255 30.96 30.86 31.58
CA LYS A 255 30.74 32.32 31.56
C LYS A 255 30.03 32.84 32.81
N ILE A 256 29.14 32.05 33.42
CA ILE A 256 28.40 32.42 34.64
C ILE A 256 29.27 32.32 35.90
N ARG A 257 30.30 31.48 35.87
CA ARG A 257 31.23 31.26 37.00
C ARG A 257 32.33 32.33 37.11
N LYS A 258 32.36 33.33 36.22
CA LYS A 258 33.25 34.50 36.26
C LYS A 258 32.48 35.72 36.69
#